data_AF-A0A059EAX4-F1
#
_entry.id   AF-A0A059EAX4-F1
#
_cell.length_a   1.000
_cell.length_b   1.000
_cell.length_c   1.000
_cell.angle_alpha   90.00
_cell.angle_beta   90.00
_cell.angle_gamma   90.00
#
_symmetry.space_group_name_H-M   'P 1'
#
loop_
_entity.id
_entity.type
_entity.pdbx_description
1 polymer ?
#
loop_
_entity_poly.entity_id
_entity_poly.type
_entity_poly.pdbx_seq_one_letter_code
_entity_poly.pdbx_strand_id
1 'polypeptide(L)'
;MIRILLTLLGVVTAFAASAQAQTVQRDWTPYEQNKQCMISENFYNTTYRSDGTKYWFIPDNSMATIILKWHVTGDQFLNEMEYVSRKSFAACFNGERECGLPLNYNIANELSQFDVPENGVSTAYFKNPPPASAVRNAMAVVGDCFGSAGEGIYLDEVELTETDLPIDICFRAGQTMFYRGENYRSEAPPMTDAQIARYREWGMLAYYLINQVRNKPDEGATRCGVAPIELIPTFMQYYDDNNYAALEDPVQIAAREAEAAAAAQAAAEKQAREDEYLRKSKRERLLARNDYQRFGTLDGCQIAYSYVFGGINRDKMSFIVDPVPDSGISWALQFEKTQAAGQACPAMPQELGDWVAKQDPKLFEAYGAEEEFRNNKPNIWNENDWKAFVERWMWRDQTFAETYVQGGNCQAAIWYSRNIAHDWSKFSQAEEDFVGLARVFDRWGAPDKALCAAIPPDVLPLARKTWERHYNQVMREKARQQAEWDAANRREAARRAEIDAAYDELLNWKPPYQKQSELRCYNVEETKYGTRQRCFSD
;
A
#
# COMPACT_ATOMS: atom_id res chain seq x y z
N MET A 1 -5.14 -69.27 -47.38
CA MET A 1 -3.79 -69.29 -46.77
C MET A 1 -2.92 -68.32 -47.55
N ILE A 2 -2.39 -67.29 -46.87
CA ILE A 2 -1.00 -66.78 -46.92
C ILE A 2 -0.49 -66.25 -48.29
N ARG A 3 -0.38 -64.92 -48.44
CA ARG A 3 0.86 -64.07 -48.51
C ARG A 3 1.85 -64.50 -49.61
N ILE A 4 2.35 -63.58 -50.45
CA ILE A 4 3.56 -62.77 -50.17
C ILE A 4 3.68 -61.57 -51.14
N LEU A 5 4.27 -60.50 -50.58
CA LEU A 5 4.71 -59.21 -51.08
C LEU A 5 5.11 -59.06 -52.56
N LEU A 6 4.76 -57.89 -53.13
CA LEU A 6 5.70 -57.01 -53.84
C LEU A 6 5.21 -55.56 -53.84
N THR A 7 5.62 -54.86 -52.78
CA THR A 7 5.82 -53.41 -52.66
C THR A 7 6.88 -52.94 -53.65
N LEU A 8 6.61 -51.84 -54.38
CA LEU A 8 7.53 -50.74 -54.77
C LEU A 8 7.14 -50.16 -56.14
N LEU A 9 6.40 -49.05 -56.13
CA LEU A 9 6.43 -47.92 -57.09
C LEU A 9 5.06 -47.25 -57.06
N GLY A 10 4.90 -46.25 -56.19
CA GLY A 10 3.66 -45.48 -56.17
C GLY A 10 3.44 -44.52 -55.01
N VAL A 11 4.45 -44.06 -54.27
CA VAL A 11 4.29 -42.92 -53.34
C VAL A 11 5.62 -42.16 -53.22
N VAL A 12 5.95 -41.34 -54.22
CA VAL A 12 6.89 -40.22 -54.07
C VAL A 12 6.31 -39.04 -54.83
N THR A 13 5.33 -38.37 -54.24
CA THR A 13 4.97 -36.96 -54.47
C THR A 13 3.80 -36.60 -53.55
N ALA A 14 4.10 -36.28 -52.29
CA ALA A 14 3.33 -35.37 -51.42
C ALA A 14 4.07 -35.20 -50.08
N PHE A 15 5.35 -34.86 -50.14
CA PHE A 15 5.97 -34.08 -49.07
C PHE A 15 5.55 -32.63 -49.30
N ALA A 16 5.19 -31.93 -48.22
CA ALA A 16 4.63 -30.57 -48.16
C ALA A 16 3.11 -30.46 -48.32
N ALA A 17 2.38 -30.99 -47.34
CA ALA A 17 1.08 -30.43 -46.94
C ALA A 17 1.11 -30.20 -45.42
N SER A 18 1.48 -28.97 -45.05
CA SER A 18 1.00 -28.24 -43.87
C SER A 18 0.58 -29.09 -42.66
N ALA A 19 1.54 -29.43 -41.80
CA ALA A 19 1.29 -29.37 -40.36
C ALA A 19 1.19 -27.87 -40.01
N GLN A 20 0.08 -27.23 -40.39
CA GLN A 20 -0.34 -26.01 -39.75
C GLN A 20 -0.57 -26.40 -38.30
N ALA A 21 0.37 -26.03 -37.42
CA ALA A 21 0.09 -25.92 -36.02
C ALA A 21 -1.16 -25.05 -35.91
N GLN A 22 -2.32 -25.68 -35.70
CA GLN A 22 -3.51 -24.96 -35.31
C GLN A 22 -3.12 -24.25 -34.01
N THR A 23 -2.97 -22.94 -34.09
CA THR A 23 -2.95 -22.03 -32.95
C THR A 23 -4.31 -22.14 -32.29
N VAL A 24 -4.48 -23.22 -31.51
CA VAL A 24 -5.57 -23.34 -30.57
C VAL A 24 -5.20 -22.37 -29.47
N GLN A 25 -5.87 -21.22 -29.45
CA GLN A 25 -6.00 -20.40 -28.26
C GLN A 25 -6.63 -21.34 -27.22
N ARG A 26 -5.79 -22.02 -26.44
CA ARG A 26 -6.21 -23.07 -25.53
C ARG A 26 -6.92 -22.34 -24.40
N ASP A 27 -8.23 -22.53 -24.30
CA ASP A 27 -8.99 -22.13 -23.12
C ASP A 27 -8.43 -22.95 -21.95
N TRP A 28 -7.38 -22.44 -21.31
CA TRP A 28 -6.88 -23.00 -20.06
C TRP A 28 -8.01 -22.81 -19.05
N THR A 29 -8.62 -23.92 -18.62
CA THR A 29 -9.67 -23.89 -17.61
C THR A 29 -9.06 -24.09 -16.23
N PRO A 30 -9.53 -23.40 -15.19
CA PRO A 30 -9.16 -23.65 -13.79
C PRO A 30 -9.24 -25.14 -13.37
N TYR A 31 -9.99 -25.96 -14.10
CA TYR A 31 -10.13 -27.40 -13.90
C TYR A 31 -8.85 -28.22 -14.12
N GLU A 32 -7.82 -27.65 -14.76
CA GLU A 32 -6.49 -28.29 -14.89
C GLU A 32 -5.58 -28.02 -13.68
N GLN A 33 -6.03 -27.26 -12.67
CA GLN A 33 -5.31 -27.13 -11.41
C GLN A 33 -5.41 -28.43 -10.63
N ASN A 34 -4.31 -29.16 -10.59
CA ASN A 34 -4.19 -30.28 -9.68
C ASN A 34 -3.98 -29.77 -8.23
N LYS A 35 -4.14 -30.63 -7.22
CA LYS A 35 -3.92 -30.29 -5.81
C LYS A 35 -2.46 -29.88 -5.49
N GLN A 36 -1.56 -30.01 -6.45
CA GLN A 36 -0.12 -29.81 -6.32
C GLN A 36 0.36 -28.54 -7.04
N CYS A 37 -0.57 -27.74 -7.60
CA CYS A 37 -0.27 -26.43 -8.16
C CYS A 37 -0.28 -25.39 -7.03
N MET A 38 0.82 -24.65 -6.89
CA MET A 38 0.93 -23.63 -5.84
C MET A 38 0.08 -22.39 -6.12
N ILE A 39 -0.36 -22.18 -7.36
CA ILE A 39 -1.06 -20.96 -7.77
C ILE A 39 -2.56 -21.24 -7.81
N SER A 40 -3.32 -20.59 -6.92
CA SER A 40 -4.79 -20.68 -6.89
C SER A 40 -5.43 -20.12 -8.16
N GLU A 41 -6.60 -20.64 -8.55
CA GLU A 41 -7.43 -20.15 -9.67
C GLU A 41 -7.67 -18.64 -9.67
N ASN A 42 -7.74 -18.01 -8.50
CA ASN A 42 -8.00 -16.57 -8.38
C ASN A 42 -6.82 -15.69 -8.84
N PHE A 43 -5.62 -16.26 -8.96
CA PHE A 43 -4.47 -15.61 -9.60
C PHE A 43 -4.58 -15.55 -11.12
N TYR A 44 -5.50 -16.31 -11.68
CA TYR A 44 -5.81 -16.31 -13.09
C TYR A 44 -7.02 -15.39 -13.37
N ASN A 45 -7.43 -14.52 -12.45
CA ASN A 45 -8.44 -13.52 -12.79
C ASN A 45 -7.86 -12.46 -13.74
N THR A 46 -8.42 -12.37 -14.96
CA THR A 46 -8.05 -11.33 -15.93
C THR A 46 -8.41 -9.96 -15.36
N THR A 47 -7.47 -9.04 -15.40
CA THR A 47 -7.67 -7.62 -15.05
C THR A 47 -7.66 -6.77 -16.32
N TYR A 48 -8.03 -5.50 -16.20
CA TYR A 48 -8.12 -4.56 -17.32
C TYR A 48 -7.06 -3.48 -17.18
N ARG A 49 -6.33 -3.20 -18.27
CA ARG A 49 -5.51 -1.99 -18.39
C ARG A 49 -6.41 -0.76 -18.53
N SER A 50 -5.85 0.44 -18.35
CA SER A 50 -6.58 1.70 -18.53
C SER A 50 -7.17 1.90 -19.92
N ASP A 51 -6.67 1.17 -20.92
CA ASP A 51 -7.15 1.16 -22.31
C ASP A 51 -8.26 0.11 -22.57
N GLY A 52 -8.70 -0.61 -21.52
CA GLY A 52 -9.73 -1.65 -21.62
C GLY A 52 -9.22 -3.01 -22.09
N THR A 53 -7.92 -3.18 -22.36
CA THR A 53 -7.35 -4.48 -22.74
C THR A 53 -7.31 -5.42 -21.54
N LYS A 54 -7.76 -6.67 -21.74
CA LYS A 54 -7.67 -7.73 -20.73
C LYS A 54 -6.24 -8.26 -20.69
N TYR A 55 -5.73 -8.53 -19.50
CA TYR A 55 -4.45 -9.22 -19.31
C TYR A 55 -4.48 -10.11 -18.06
N TRP A 56 -3.68 -11.17 -18.07
CA TRP A 56 -3.53 -12.04 -16.89
C TRP A 56 -2.50 -11.43 -15.92
N PHE A 57 -2.89 -11.33 -14.65
CA PHE A 57 -2.05 -10.79 -13.58
C PHE A 57 -1.69 -11.87 -12.57
N ILE A 58 -0.51 -12.46 -12.77
CA ILE A 58 0.18 -13.24 -11.75
C ILE A 58 1.06 -12.24 -10.96
N PRO A 59 0.86 -12.04 -9.64
CA PRO A 59 1.48 -11.00 -8.82
C PRO A 59 2.96 -11.25 -8.52
N ASP A 60 3.52 -12.34 -9.05
CA ASP A 60 4.94 -12.66 -9.03
C ASP A 60 5.49 -12.67 -10.46
N ASN A 61 6.67 -12.08 -10.64
CA ASN A 61 7.43 -12.04 -11.89
C ASN A 61 8.66 -12.96 -11.84
N SER A 62 8.62 -14.04 -11.03
CA SER A 62 9.63 -15.08 -11.09
C SER A 62 9.73 -15.68 -12.49
N MET A 63 10.87 -16.29 -12.81
CA MET A 63 11.03 -16.88 -14.14
C MET A 63 10.03 -18.04 -14.33
N ALA A 64 9.74 -18.77 -13.26
CA ALA A 64 8.76 -19.84 -13.28
C ALA A 64 7.33 -19.34 -13.58
N THR A 65 6.87 -18.26 -12.94
CA THR A 65 5.55 -17.68 -13.26
C THR A 65 5.51 -17.05 -14.64
N ILE A 66 6.63 -16.51 -15.15
CA ILE A 66 6.73 -16.04 -16.54
C ILE A 66 6.60 -17.19 -17.53
N ILE A 67 7.26 -18.33 -17.29
CA ILE A 67 7.14 -19.53 -18.14
C ILE A 67 5.71 -20.09 -18.09
N LEU A 68 5.09 -20.09 -16.91
CA LEU A 68 3.68 -20.46 -16.76
C LEU A 68 2.75 -19.49 -17.51
N LYS A 69 2.99 -18.19 -17.43
CA LYS A 69 2.23 -17.20 -18.20
C LYS A 69 2.39 -17.45 -19.71
N TRP A 70 3.59 -17.76 -20.19
CA TRP A 70 3.79 -18.15 -21.59
C TRP A 70 2.98 -19.41 -21.95
N HIS A 71 2.97 -20.42 -21.08
CA HIS A 71 2.15 -21.61 -21.28
C HIS A 71 0.65 -21.30 -21.41
N VAL A 72 0.12 -20.48 -20.50
CA VAL A 72 -1.31 -20.14 -20.43
C VAL A 72 -1.75 -19.19 -21.55
N THR A 73 -0.94 -18.18 -21.86
CA THR A 73 -1.31 -17.11 -22.81
C THR A 73 -0.91 -17.40 -24.26
N GLY A 74 -0.03 -18.38 -24.48
CA GLY A 74 0.39 -18.81 -25.81
C GLY A 74 0.96 -17.65 -26.64
N ASP A 75 0.36 -17.39 -27.79
CA ASP A 75 0.82 -16.37 -28.75
C ASP A 75 0.64 -14.92 -28.25
N GLN A 76 -0.19 -14.70 -27.23
CA GLN A 76 -0.38 -13.37 -26.61
C GLN A 76 0.68 -13.04 -25.57
N PHE A 77 1.55 -13.99 -25.21
CA PHE A 77 2.51 -13.85 -24.13
C PHE A 77 3.32 -12.54 -24.19
N LEU A 78 3.90 -12.21 -25.35
CA LEU A 78 4.72 -11.00 -25.50
C LEU A 78 3.91 -9.70 -25.41
N ASN A 79 2.62 -9.71 -25.79
CA ASN A 79 1.73 -8.54 -25.73
C ASN A 79 1.29 -8.24 -24.29
N GLU A 80 1.22 -9.28 -23.47
CA GLU A 80 0.79 -9.19 -22.07
C GLU A 80 1.94 -8.97 -21.08
N MET A 81 3.18 -9.04 -21.56
CA MET A 81 4.39 -8.89 -20.76
C MET A 81 4.82 -7.42 -20.64
N GLU A 82 5.06 -6.96 -19.41
CA GLU A 82 5.66 -5.64 -19.18
C GLU A 82 7.13 -5.63 -19.60
N TYR A 83 7.63 -4.47 -20.06
CA TYR A 83 9.02 -4.29 -20.48
C TYR A 83 10.02 -4.77 -19.42
N VAL A 84 9.78 -4.46 -18.14
CA VAL A 84 10.70 -4.81 -17.05
C VAL A 84 10.81 -6.32 -16.88
N SER A 85 9.69 -7.04 -16.85
CA SER A 85 9.66 -8.50 -16.76
C SER A 85 10.28 -9.14 -17.99
N ARG A 86 10.01 -8.61 -19.18
CA ARG A 86 10.60 -9.07 -20.46
C ARG A 86 12.11 -8.94 -20.47
N LYS A 87 12.62 -7.77 -20.07
CA LYS A 87 14.06 -7.52 -19.95
C LYS A 87 14.71 -8.45 -18.94
N SER A 88 14.06 -8.71 -17.80
CA SER A 88 14.57 -9.67 -16.82
C SER A 88 14.61 -11.10 -17.39
N PHE A 89 13.63 -11.48 -18.20
CA PHE A 89 13.55 -12.81 -18.80
C PHE A 89 14.60 -13.05 -19.89
N ALA A 90 15.16 -11.99 -20.48
CA ALA A 90 16.29 -12.08 -21.41
C ALA A 90 17.52 -12.80 -20.81
N ALA A 91 17.71 -12.71 -19.49
CA ALA A 91 18.78 -13.39 -18.76
C ALA A 91 18.73 -14.92 -18.89
N CYS A 92 17.55 -15.49 -19.16
CA CYS A 92 17.40 -16.91 -19.42
C CYS A 92 17.99 -17.35 -20.77
N PHE A 93 18.02 -16.45 -21.76
CA PHE A 93 18.48 -16.74 -23.13
C PHE A 93 19.95 -16.39 -23.36
N ASN A 94 20.53 -15.49 -22.56
CA ASN A 94 21.96 -15.16 -22.63
C ASN A 94 22.84 -16.04 -21.72
N GLY A 95 22.23 -16.87 -20.87
CA GLY A 95 22.91 -17.80 -19.96
C GLY A 95 23.29 -17.22 -18.61
N GLU A 96 22.91 -15.97 -18.31
CA GLU A 96 23.11 -15.37 -16.99
C GLU A 96 22.21 -16.01 -15.93
N ARG A 97 21.12 -16.68 -16.35
CA ARG A 97 20.19 -17.37 -15.47
C ARG A 97 19.76 -18.71 -16.06
N GLU A 98 19.76 -19.75 -15.24
CA GLU A 98 19.25 -21.07 -15.63
C GLU A 98 17.72 -21.10 -15.54
N CYS A 99 17.07 -21.28 -16.69
CA CYS A 99 15.60 -21.32 -16.80
C CYS A 99 15.11 -22.50 -17.66
N GLY A 100 15.97 -23.49 -17.92
CA GLY A 100 15.66 -24.60 -18.83
C GLY A 100 15.46 -24.19 -20.30
N LEU A 101 15.97 -23.02 -20.71
CA LEU A 101 15.84 -22.47 -22.06
C LEU A 101 17.16 -22.58 -22.84
N PRO A 102 17.09 -22.78 -24.17
CA PRO A 102 18.29 -22.80 -25.00
C PRO A 102 18.92 -21.41 -25.11
N LEU A 103 20.26 -21.35 -25.14
CA LEU A 103 20.99 -20.10 -25.36
C LEU A 103 20.65 -19.51 -26.72
N ASN A 104 20.19 -18.25 -26.73
CA ASN A 104 19.88 -17.51 -27.94
C ASN A 104 20.02 -16.00 -27.70
N TYR A 105 21.21 -15.47 -28.00
CA TYR A 105 21.52 -14.05 -27.81
C TYR A 105 20.65 -13.10 -28.64
N ASN A 106 20.11 -13.55 -29.78
CA ASN A 106 19.20 -12.73 -30.59
C ASN A 106 17.86 -12.55 -29.87
N ILE A 107 17.30 -13.62 -29.31
CA ILE A 107 16.10 -13.54 -28.46
C ILE A 107 16.38 -12.68 -27.24
N ALA A 108 17.50 -12.89 -26.53
CA ALA A 108 17.87 -12.07 -25.37
C ALA A 108 17.95 -10.58 -25.71
N ASN A 109 18.56 -10.23 -26.85
CA ASN A 109 18.67 -8.85 -27.31
C ASN A 109 17.31 -8.25 -27.65
N GLU A 110 16.44 -8.96 -28.38
CA GLU A 110 15.09 -8.48 -28.71
C GLU A 110 14.22 -8.29 -27.46
N LEU A 111 14.28 -9.22 -26.49
CA LEU A 111 13.54 -9.09 -25.23
C LEU A 111 14.01 -7.88 -24.38
N SER A 112 15.27 -7.48 -24.54
CA SER A 112 15.86 -6.34 -23.83
C SER A 112 15.52 -4.97 -24.45
N GLN A 113 14.99 -4.93 -25.67
CA GLN A 113 14.56 -3.71 -26.35
C GLN A 113 13.24 -3.18 -25.77
N PHE A 114 12.99 -1.88 -25.92
CA PHE A 114 11.75 -1.25 -25.42
C PHE A 114 10.51 -1.75 -26.16
N ASP A 115 10.61 -1.93 -27.48
CA ASP A 115 9.60 -2.56 -28.32
C ASP A 115 10.17 -3.83 -28.94
N VAL A 116 9.38 -4.91 -28.95
CA VAL A 116 9.77 -6.18 -29.59
C VAL A 116 9.45 -6.08 -31.08
N PRO A 117 10.36 -6.47 -31.99
CA PRO A 117 10.07 -6.47 -33.42
C PRO A 117 8.87 -7.39 -33.75
N GLU A 118 7.89 -6.88 -34.49
CA GLU A 118 6.69 -7.65 -34.89
C GLU A 118 7.02 -8.96 -35.63
N ASN A 119 8.14 -8.99 -36.36
CA ASN A 119 8.64 -10.16 -37.10
C ASN A 119 10.02 -10.62 -36.61
N GLY A 120 10.32 -10.38 -35.33
CA GLY A 120 11.58 -10.75 -34.68
C GLY A 120 11.71 -12.25 -34.39
N VAL A 121 12.93 -12.67 -34.05
CA VAL A 121 13.25 -14.05 -33.67
C VAL A 121 12.50 -14.46 -32.39
N SER A 122 12.37 -13.54 -31.44
CA SER A 122 11.58 -13.72 -30.21
C SER A 122 10.09 -13.90 -30.53
N THR A 123 9.51 -13.04 -31.36
CA THR A 123 8.10 -13.14 -31.76
C THR A 123 7.78 -14.45 -32.48
N ALA A 124 8.72 -14.98 -33.27
CA ALA A 124 8.57 -16.32 -33.85
C ALA A 124 8.71 -17.44 -32.80
N TYR A 125 9.62 -17.30 -31.85
CA TYR A 125 9.89 -18.30 -30.81
C TYR A 125 8.69 -18.51 -29.87
N PHE A 126 8.12 -17.42 -29.35
CA PHE A 126 7.03 -17.47 -28.35
C PHE A 126 5.67 -17.89 -28.90
N LYS A 127 5.53 -18.08 -30.23
CA LYS A 127 4.35 -18.71 -30.83
C LYS A 127 4.25 -20.21 -30.53
N ASN A 128 5.36 -20.84 -30.16
CA ASN A 128 5.37 -22.24 -29.74
C ASN A 128 5.17 -22.33 -28.22
N PRO A 129 4.67 -23.46 -27.69
CA PRO A 129 4.63 -23.67 -26.25
C PRO A 129 6.05 -23.71 -25.65
N PRO A 130 6.19 -23.48 -24.33
CA PRO A 130 7.47 -23.62 -23.65
C PRO A 130 8.05 -25.03 -23.83
N PRO A 131 9.38 -25.15 -24.05
CA PRO A 131 10.01 -26.46 -24.16
C PRO A 131 9.91 -27.21 -22.83
N ALA A 132 9.87 -28.54 -22.88
CA ALA A 132 9.72 -29.39 -21.70
C ALA A 132 10.80 -29.13 -20.62
N SER A 133 12.01 -28.72 -21.02
CA SER A 133 13.08 -28.34 -20.10
C SER A 133 12.76 -27.06 -19.30
N ALA A 134 12.09 -26.08 -19.93
CA ALA A 134 11.65 -24.87 -19.26
C ALA A 134 10.44 -25.14 -18.36
N VAL A 135 9.52 -26.00 -18.80
CA VAL A 135 8.39 -26.49 -17.98
C VAL A 135 8.93 -27.19 -16.73
N ARG A 136 9.84 -28.15 -16.87
CA ARG A 136 10.50 -28.86 -15.75
C ARG A 136 11.15 -27.88 -14.77
N ASN A 137 11.87 -26.88 -15.28
CA ASN A 137 12.52 -25.87 -14.43
C ASN A 137 11.48 -25.03 -13.66
N ALA A 138 10.41 -24.60 -14.32
CA ALA A 138 9.35 -23.83 -13.69
C ALA A 138 8.56 -24.64 -12.65
N MET A 139 8.34 -25.94 -12.90
CA MET A 139 7.67 -26.85 -11.95
C MET A 139 8.39 -26.93 -10.60
N ALA A 140 9.70 -26.71 -10.53
CA ALA A 140 10.46 -26.64 -9.27
C ALA A 140 10.06 -25.47 -8.36
N VAL A 141 9.25 -24.53 -8.86
CA VAL A 141 8.76 -23.36 -8.12
C VAL A 141 7.24 -23.36 -8.01
N VAL A 142 6.52 -23.60 -9.12
CA VAL A 142 5.05 -23.47 -9.13
C VAL A 142 4.32 -24.80 -8.90
N GLY A 143 5.03 -25.92 -8.85
CA GLY A 143 4.44 -27.26 -8.79
C GLY A 143 3.82 -27.66 -10.14
N ASP A 144 2.79 -28.49 -10.11
CA ASP A 144 2.19 -29.07 -11.33
C ASP A 144 1.06 -28.19 -11.90
N CYS A 145 1.39 -26.91 -12.16
CA CYS A 145 0.47 -25.94 -12.77
C CYS A 145 0.41 -26.03 -14.31
N PHE A 146 1.15 -26.94 -14.94
CA PHE A 146 1.31 -27.02 -16.41
C PHE A 146 0.42 -28.09 -17.07
N GLY A 147 -0.40 -28.81 -16.28
CA GLY A 147 -1.32 -29.82 -16.77
C GLY A 147 -0.64 -30.83 -17.68
N SER A 148 -1.19 -31.07 -18.87
CA SER A 148 -0.64 -32.04 -19.83
C SER A 148 0.79 -31.73 -20.30
N ALA A 149 1.27 -30.49 -20.18
CA ALA A 149 2.65 -30.15 -20.55
C ALA A 149 3.67 -30.57 -19.47
N GLY A 150 3.21 -30.80 -18.23
CA GLY A 150 3.99 -31.39 -17.16
C GLY A 150 3.89 -32.92 -17.08
N GLU A 151 3.08 -33.56 -17.93
CA GLU A 151 2.84 -35.00 -17.87
C GLU A 151 4.15 -35.79 -17.98
N GLY A 152 4.39 -36.67 -17.00
CA GLY A 152 5.62 -37.46 -16.89
C GLY A 152 6.78 -36.75 -16.20
N ILE A 153 6.58 -35.55 -15.66
CA ILE A 153 7.50 -34.90 -14.72
C ILE A 153 6.88 -35.01 -13.32
N TYR A 154 7.56 -35.71 -12.42
CA TYR A 154 7.10 -35.89 -11.04
C TYR A 154 7.68 -34.82 -10.11
N LEU A 155 6.99 -34.49 -9.01
CA LEU A 155 7.41 -33.43 -8.07
C LEU A 155 8.80 -33.70 -7.48
N ASP A 156 9.12 -34.96 -7.18
CA ASP A 156 10.41 -35.36 -6.63
C ASP A 156 11.56 -35.18 -7.63
N GLU A 157 11.31 -35.34 -8.93
CA GLU A 157 12.27 -35.03 -9.99
C GLU A 157 12.62 -33.54 -10.07
N VAL A 158 11.76 -32.67 -9.53
CA VAL A 158 11.98 -31.21 -9.44
C VAL A 158 12.19 -30.75 -7.99
N GLU A 159 12.55 -31.70 -7.11
CA GLU A 159 12.89 -31.47 -5.69
C GLU A 159 11.76 -30.88 -4.83
N LEU A 160 10.50 -31.04 -5.27
CA LEU A 160 9.30 -30.70 -4.51
C LEU A 160 8.59 -31.95 -4.00
N THR A 161 7.80 -31.80 -2.95
CA THR A 161 6.88 -32.85 -2.48
C THR A 161 5.57 -32.22 -2.02
N GLU A 162 4.52 -33.02 -2.08
CA GLU A 162 3.27 -32.72 -1.40
C GLU A 162 3.49 -32.56 0.10
N THR A 163 2.74 -31.64 0.70
CA THR A 163 2.76 -31.42 2.13
C THR A 163 1.45 -30.84 2.66
N ASP A 164 0.97 -31.45 3.75
CA ASP A 164 -0.19 -31.00 4.51
C ASP A 164 0.21 -30.09 5.68
N LEU A 165 1.37 -29.43 5.61
CA LEU A 165 1.78 -28.47 6.64
C LEU A 165 0.82 -27.27 6.69
N PRO A 166 0.59 -26.69 7.88
CA PRO A 166 -0.10 -25.42 8.04
C PRO A 166 0.50 -24.34 7.12
N ILE A 167 -0.38 -23.61 6.45
CA ILE A 167 -0.01 -22.58 5.47
C ILE A 167 0.91 -21.50 6.04
N ASP A 168 0.83 -21.24 7.35
CA ASP A 168 1.63 -20.21 8.02
C ASP A 168 3.12 -20.59 8.15
N ILE A 169 3.46 -21.88 8.15
CA ILE A 169 4.85 -22.35 8.13
C ILE A 169 5.48 -21.95 6.79
N CYS A 170 4.77 -22.20 5.68
CA CYS A 170 5.22 -21.79 4.36
C CYS A 170 5.21 -20.27 4.18
N PHE A 171 4.27 -19.56 4.83
CA PHE A 171 4.29 -18.10 4.89
C PHE A 171 5.59 -17.56 5.49
N ARG A 172 5.95 -18.05 6.67
CA ARG A 172 7.10 -17.58 7.46
C ARG A 172 8.41 -17.94 6.75
N ALA A 173 8.46 -19.14 6.19
CA ALA A 173 9.56 -19.54 5.31
C ALA A 173 9.66 -18.59 4.10
N GLY A 174 8.54 -18.30 3.43
CA GLY A 174 8.48 -17.39 2.30
C GLY A 174 8.90 -15.96 2.63
N GLN A 175 8.45 -15.42 3.76
CA GLN A 175 8.88 -14.11 4.27
C GLN A 175 10.40 -14.04 4.45
N THR A 176 10.98 -15.08 5.05
CA THR A 176 12.43 -15.15 5.28
C THR A 176 13.20 -15.20 3.96
N MET A 177 12.72 -16.00 3.00
CA MET A 177 13.35 -16.11 1.69
C MET A 177 13.25 -14.81 0.88
N PHE A 178 12.15 -14.08 1.02
CA PHE A 178 11.90 -12.84 0.30
C PHE A 178 12.64 -11.63 0.89
N TYR A 179 12.45 -11.34 2.19
CA TYR A 179 12.96 -10.12 2.82
C TYR A 179 14.36 -10.25 3.41
N ARG A 180 14.82 -11.47 3.71
CA ARG A 180 16.18 -11.78 4.23
C ARG A 180 16.60 -11.06 5.52
N GLY A 181 15.71 -10.34 6.21
CA GLY A 181 15.98 -9.64 7.48
C GLY A 181 16.00 -10.57 8.69
N GLU A 182 16.79 -10.23 9.72
CA GLU A 182 16.95 -11.04 10.94
C GLU A 182 15.62 -11.31 11.67
N ASN A 183 14.73 -10.31 11.72
CA ASN A 183 13.42 -10.45 12.38
C ASN A 183 12.55 -11.55 11.76
N TYR A 184 12.65 -11.78 10.44
CA TYR A 184 11.88 -12.83 9.78
C TYR A 184 12.50 -14.20 10.03
N ARG A 185 13.83 -14.28 10.13
CA ARG A 185 14.54 -15.53 10.42
C ARG A 185 14.22 -16.10 11.80
N SER A 186 14.06 -15.24 12.81
CA SER A 186 13.70 -15.69 14.17
C SER A 186 12.28 -16.24 14.27
N GLU A 187 11.43 -15.91 13.31
CA GLU A 187 10.01 -16.24 13.28
C GLU A 187 9.67 -17.35 12.29
N ALA A 188 10.67 -17.99 11.67
CA ALA A 188 10.50 -18.96 10.60
C ALA A 188 11.26 -20.27 10.88
N PRO A 189 10.95 -21.35 10.13
CA PRO A 189 11.76 -22.56 10.18
C PRO A 189 13.25 -22.26 9.87
N PRO A 190 14.20 -22.85 10.61
CA PRO A 190 15.62 -22.53 10.46
C PRO A 190 16.17 -22.96 9.10
N MET A 191 16.67 -22.00 8.31
CA MET A 191 17.23 -22.26 6.98
C MET A 191 18.61 -21.61 6.82
N THR A 192 19.49 -22.26 6.05
CA THR A 192 20.81 -21.71 5.71
C THR A 192 20.70 -20.63 4.63
N ASP A 193 21.72 -19.76 4.53
CA ASP A 193 21.78 -18.75 3.46
C ASP A 193 21.77 -19.38 2.06
N ALA A 194 22.38 -20.54 1.90
CA ALA A 194 22.39 -21.29 0.65
C ALA A 194 20.97 -21.77 0.27
N GLN A 195 20.22 -22.31 1.22
CA GLN A 195 18.83 -22.73 1.01
C GLN A 195 17.92 -21.52 0.72
N ILE A 196 18.09 -20.42 1.46
CA ILE A 196 17.35 -19.17 1.22
C ILE A 196 17.62 -18.63 -0.20
N ALA A 197 18.86 -18.70 -0.67
CA ALA A 197 19.21 -18.29 -2.02
C ALA A 197 18.63 -19.23 -3.09
N ARG A 198 18.70 -20.54 -2.86
CA ARG A 198 18.21 -21.59 -3.78
C ARG A 198 16.70 -21.53 -3.97
N TYR A 199 15.93 -21.48 -2.89
CA TYR A 199 14.47 -21.54 -2.93
C TYR A 199 13.79 -20.16 -2.95
N ARG A 200 14.53 -19.11 -3.32
CA ARG A 200 14.04 -17.73 -3.27
C ARG A 200 12.74 -17.52 -4.05
N GLU A 201 12.66 -18.05 -5.28
CA GLU A 201 11.46 -17.89 -6.10
C GLU A 201 10.26 -18.62 -5.52
N TRP A 202 10.47 -19.85 -5.02
CA TRP A 202 9.44 -20.59 -4.28
C TRP A 202 8.96 -19.82 -3.05
N GLY A 203 9.87 -19.25 -2.26
CA GLY A 203 9.53 -18.48 -1.07
C GLY A 203 8.78 -17.17 -1.37
N MET A 204 9.12 -16.50 -2.48
CA MET A 204 8.36 -15.36 -2.98
C MET A 204 6.91 -15.74 -3.26
N LEU A 205 6.71 -16.84 -3.97
CA LEU A 205 5.37 -17.33 -4.27
C LEU A 205 4.60 -17.73 -2.99
N ALA A 206 5.23 -18.49 -2.09
CA ALA A 206 4.66 -18.88 -0.81
C ALA A 206 4.22 -17.69 0.05
N TYR A 207 5.02 -16.61 0.08
CA TYR A 207 4.67 -15.36 0.74
C TYR A 207 3.43 -14.71 0.11
N TYR A 208 3.42 -14.61 -1.22
CA TYR A 208 2.32 -13.97 -1.94
C TYR A 208 1.02 -14.75 -1.85
N LEU A 209 1.03 -16.08 -1.67
CA LEU A 209 -0.20 -16.85 -1.52
C LEU A 209 -1.10 -16.34 -0.38
N ILE A 210 -0.50 -15.85 0.71
CA ILE A 210 -1.21 -15.52 1.95
C ILE A 210 -1.44 -14.02 2.11
N ASN A 211 -0.48 -13.20 1.65
CA ASN A 211 -0.51 -11.74 1.85
C ASN A 211 -1.31 -10.96 0.78
N GLN A 212 -2.23 -11.60 0.09
CA GLN A 212 -2.95 -10.98 -1.02
C GLN A 212 -4.00 -9.99 -0.52
N VAL A 213 -3.94 -8.77 -1.00
CA VAL A 213 -4.99 -7.76 -0.73
C VAL A 213 -5.95 -7.64 -1.92
N ARG A 214 -5.51 -7.96 -3.15
CA ARG A 214 -6.27 -7.70 -4.39
C ARG A 214 -6.96 -8.93 -5.01
N ASN A 215 -6.40 -10.13 -4.85
CA ASN A 215 -6.88 -11.37 -5.49
C ASN A 215 -7.02 -12.52 -4.47
N LYS A 216 -7.58 -12.24 -3.28
CA LYS A 216 -7.79 -13.30 -2.28
C LYS A 216 -8.75 -14.36 -2.85
N PRO A 217 -8.44 -15.66 -2.73
CA PRO A 217 -9.44 -16.68 -2.98
C PRO A 217 -10.58 -16.57 -1.98
N ASP A 218 -11.80 -16.94 -2.40
CA ASP A 218 -13.00 -16.95 -1.56
C ASP A 218 -12.79 -17.81 -0.30
N GLU A 219 -12.09 -18.92 -0.46
CA GLU A 219 -11.56 -19.74 0.63
C GLU A 219 -10.04 -19.59 0.71
N GLY A 220 -9.55 -19.06 1.84
CA GLY A 220 -8.11 -18.94 2.08
C GLY A 220 -7.44 -20.32 2.13
N ALA A 221 -6.29 -20.46 1.48
CA ALA A 221 -5.48 -21.67 1.62
C ALA A 221 -5.13 -21.89 3.10
N THR A 222 -5.41 -23.08 3.63
CA THR A 222 -5.10 -23.47 5.02
C THR A 222 -3.89 -24.40 5.11
N ARG A 223 -3.47 -24.98 3.99
CA ARG A 223 -2.35 -25.90 3.83
C ARG A 223 -1.40 -25.41 2.73
N CYS A 224 -0.12 -25.74 2.85
CA CYS A 224 0.91 -25.38 1.87
C CYS A 224 0.74 -26.04 0.49
N GLY A 225 0.21 -27.27 0.43
CA GLY A 225 0.05 -28.05 -0.80
C GLY A 225 1.36 -28.72 -1.24
N VAL A 226 2.39 -27.93 -1.57
CA VAL A 226 3.73 -28.42 -1.93
C VAL A 226 4.86 -27.59 -1.33
N ALA A 227 6.01 -28.21 -1.07
CA ALA A 227 7.21 -27.54 -0.58
C ALA A 227 8.51 -28.27 -1.01
N PRO A 228 9.68 -27.61 -0.94
CA PRO A 228 10.95 -28.25 -1.24
C PRO A 228 11.25 -29.44 -0.32
N ILE A 229 11.58 -30.59 -0.91
CA ILE A 229 11.85 -31.84 -0.19
C ILE A 229 12.90 -31.64 0.91
N GLU A 230 13.96 -30.91 0.59
CA GLU A 230 15.08 -30.63 1.49
C GLU A 230 14.66 -29.85 2.76
N LEU A 231 13.58 -29.06 2.67
CA LEU A 231 13.12 -28.20 3.76
C LEU A 231 12.05 -28.87 4.64
N ILE A 232 11.44 -29.96 4.18
CA ILE A 232 10.39 -30.67 4.93
C ILE A 232 10.82 -31.04 6.36
N PRO A 233 12.02 -31.62 6.60
CA PRO A 233 12.42 -31.98 7.96
C PRO A 233 12.47 -30.77 8.89
N THR A 234 12.96 -29.63 8.40
CA THR A 234 13.01 -28.37 9.14
C THR A 234 11.61 -27.83 9.42
N PHE A 235 10.71 -27.89 8.44
CA PHE A 235 9.34 -27.41 8.60
C PHE A 235 8.57 -28.27 9.61
N MET A 236 8.76 -29.59 9.58
CA MET A 236 8.18 -30.51 10.56
C MET A 236 8.74 -30.27 11.96
N GLN A 237 10.05 -30.05 12.10
CA GLN A 237 10.62 -29.68 13.40
C GLN A 237 10.01 -28.38 13.94
N TYR A 238 9.84 -27.37 13.07
CA TYR A 238 9.19 -26.11 13.46
C TYR A 238 7.72 -26.31 13.83
N TYR A 239 7.00 -27.19 13.14
CA TYR A 239 5.63 -27.59 13.46
C TYR A 239 5.55 -28.16 14.89
N ASP A 240 6.46 -29.08 15.23
CA ASP A 240 6.52 -29.72 16.54
C ASP A 240 6.93 -28.72 17.64
N ASP A 241 7.98 -27.92 17.40
CA ASP A 241 8.51 -26.95 18.38
C ASP A 241 7.48 -25.87 18.75
N ASN A 242 6.58 -25.53 17.83
CA ASN A 242 5.52 -24.53 18.03
C ASN A 242 4.16 -25.16 18.38
N ASN A 243 4.12 -26.48 18.62
CA ASN A 243 2.95 -27.21 19.07
C ASN A 243 1.71 -27.00 18.18
N TYR A 244 1.91 -26.97 16.86
CA TYR A 244 0.83 -26.81 15.89
C TYR A 244 -0.24 -27.91 16.02
N ALA A 245 0.15 -29.12 16.41
CA ALA A 245 -0.78 -30.23 16.66
C ALA A 245 -1.89 -29.87 17.67
N ALA A 246 -1.56 -29.11 18.73
CA ALA A 246 -2.55 -28.66 19.71
C ALA A 246 -3.43 -27.50 19.20
N LEU A 247 -2.94 -26.76 18.20
CA LEU A 247 -3.71 -25.70 17.55
C LEU A 247 -4.73 -26.27 16.57
N GLU A 248 -4.46 -27.44 15.99
CA GLU A 248 -5.33 -28.14 15.04
C GLU A 248 -6.33 -29.11 15.70
N ASP A 249 -6.20 -29.37 17.00
CA ASP A 249 -7.12 -30.25 17.75
C ASP A 249 -8.56 -29.68 17.72
N PRO A 250 -9.55 -30.40 17.15
CA PRO A 250 -10.92 -29.91 17.01
C PRO A 250 -11.60 -29.56 18.35
N VAL A 251 -11.25 -30.25 19.43
CA VAL A 251 -11.78 -29.99 20.78
C VAL A 251 -11.21 -28.70 21.32
N GLN A 252 -9.91 -28.46 21.12
CA GLN A 252 -9.25 -27.20 21.51
C GLN A 252 -9.74 -26.02 20.67
N ILE A 253 -9.96 -26.21 19.37
CA ILE A 253 -10.55 -25.19 18.48
C ILE A 253 -11.94 -24.81 19.00
N ALA A 254 -12.82 -25.78 19.19
CA ALA A 254 -14.18 -25.53 19.67
C ALA A 254 -14.19 -24.87 21.06
N ALA A 255 -13.28 -25.25 21.95
CA ALA A 255 -13.15 -24.63 23.27
C ALA A 255 -12.74 -23.14 23.18
N ARG A 256 -11.77 -22.81 22.32
CA ARG A 256 -11.33 -21.42 22.10
C ARG A 256 -12.41 -20.58 21.43
N GLU A 257 -13.13 -21.15 20.45
CA GLU A 257 -14.26 -20.48 19.82
C GLU A 257 -15.39 -20.20 20.82
N ALA A 258 -15.69 -21.16 21.69
CA ALA A 258 -16.68 -20.99 22.75
C ALA A 258 -16.24 -19.94 23.79
N GLU A 259 -14.96 -19.92 24.18
CA GLU A 259 -14.41 -18.91 25.08
C GLU A 259 -14.45 -17.51 24.45
N ALA A 260 -14.07 -17.38 23.18
CA ALA A 260 -14.13 -16.12 22.44
C ALA A 260 -15.58 -15.61 22.30
N ALA A 261 -16.52 -16.51 22.00
CA ALA A 261 -17.94 -16.18 21.93
C ALA A 261 -18.49 -15.72 23.29
N ALA A 262 -18.13 -16.42 24.38
CA ALA A 262 -18.52 -16.04 25.73
C ALA A 262 -17.92 -14.69 26.16
N ALA A 263 -16.66 -14.42 25.81
CA ALA A 263 -16.01 -13.14 26.06
C ALA A 263 -16.66 -12.00 25.27
N ALA A 264 -17.00 -12.22 24.00
CA ALA A 264 -17.71 -11.26 23.16
C ALA A 264 -19.10 -10.95 23.73
N GLN A 265 -19.85 -11.97 24.16
CA GLN A 265 -21.15 -11.78 24.80
C GLN A 265 -21.02 -10.98 26.10
N ALA A 266 -20.07 -11.33 26.97
CA ALA A 266 -19.83 -10.61 28.22
C ALA A 266 -19.43 -9.14 27.98
N ALA A 267 -18.64 -8.86 26.94
CA ALA A 267 -18.29 -7.50 26.53
C ALA A 267 -19.52 -6.72 26.04
N ALA A 268 -20.37 -7.34 25.21
CA ALA A 268 -21.60 -6.73 24.73
C ALA A 268 -22.58 -6.41 25.88
N GLU A 269 -22.76 -7.33 26.83
CA GLU A 269 -23.61 -7.12 28.01
C GLU A 269 -23.07 -6.01 28.93
N LYS A 270 -21.75 -5.91 29.07
CA LYS A 270 -21.12 -4.80 29.81
C LYS A 270 -21.39 -3.47 29.12
N GLN A 271 -21.19 -3.40 27.81
CA GLN A 271 -21.43 -2.19 27.03
C GLN A 271 -22.90 -1.77 27.07
N ALA A 272 -23.84 -2.72 26.94
CA ALA A 272 -25.27 -2.44 27.04
C ALA A 272 -25.67 -1.83 28.40
N ARG A 273 -25.11 -2.33 29.51
CA ARG A 273 -25.36 -1.76 30.85
C ARG A 273 -24.78 -0.36 31.00
N GLU A 274 -23.60 -0.13 30.45
CA GLU A 274 -22.97 1.20 30.46
C GLU A 274 -23.78 2.19 29.63
N ASP A 275 -24.23 1.80 28.44
CA ASP A 275 -25.09 2.60 27.58
C ASP A 275 -26.43 2.94 28.24
N GLU A 276 -27.06 1.98 28.93
CA GLU A 276 -28.30 2.20 29.67
C GLU A 276 -28.09 3.21 30.81
N TYR A 277 -27.01 3.06 31.58
CA TYR A 277 -26.65 4.00 32.64
C TYR A 277 -26.41 5.40 32.10
N LEU A 278 -25.62 5.53 31.03
CA LEU A 278 -25.32 6.81 30.38
C LEU A 278 -26.59 7.46 29.82
N ARG A 279 -27.46 6.69 29.16
CA ARG A 279 -28.75 7.16 28.66
C ARG A 279 -29.65 7.66 29.79
N LYS A 280 -29.71 6.94 30.92
CA LYS A 280 -30.48 7.36 32.10
C LYS A 280 -29.93 8.65 32.71
N SER A 281 -28.62 8.72 32.93
CA SER A 281 -27.93 9.90 33.46
C SER A 281 -28.11 11.13 32.55
N LYS A 282 -28.00 10.94 31.23
CA LYS A 282 -28.30 11.98 30.24
C LYS A 282 -29.74 12.46 30.39
N ARG A 283 -30.73 11.56 30.45
CA ARG A 283 -32.13 11.92 30.64
C ARG A 283 -32.35 12.77 31.89
N GLU A 284 -31.81 12.35 33.03
CA GLU A 284 -31.93 13.08 34.31
C GLU A 284 -31.35 14.50 34.22
N ARG A 285 -30.15 14.64 33.63
CA ARG A 285 -29.51 15.94 33.38
C ARG A 285 -30.34 16.84 32.46
N LEU A 286 -30.93 16.29 31.40
CA LEU A 286 -31.75 17.08 30.47
C LEU A 286 -33.06 17.56 31.11
N LEU A 287 -33.70 16.70 31.91
CA LEU A 287 -34.92 17.01 32.65
C LEU A 287 -34.71 18.05 33.76
N ALA A 288 -33.50 18.12 34.33
CA ALA A 288 -33.15 19.08 35.38
C ALA A 288 -33.00 20.54 34.88
N ARG A 289 -32.89 20.76 33.56
CA ARG A 289 -32.77 22.10 32.98
C ARG A 289 -34.09 22.86 33.02
N ASN A 290 -34.01 24.15 33.32
CA ASN A 290 -35.13 25.08 33.17
C ASN A 290 -35.31 25.52 31.70
N ASP A 291 -36.41 26.21 31.40
CA ASP A 291 -36.74 26.59 30.01
C ASP A 291 -35.70 27.53 29.38
N TYR A 292 -35.10 28.43 30.16
CA TYR A 292 -34.02 29.30 29.68
C TYR A 292 -32.75 28.52 29.35
N GLN A 293 -32.35 27.54 30.17
CA GLN A 293 -31.20 26.66 29.89
C GLN A 293 -31.46 25.71 28.72
N ARG A 294 -32.73 25.43 28.41
CA ARG A 294 -33.15 24.52 27.36
C ARG A 294 -33.26 25.21 26.02
N PHE A 295 -33.96 26.34 25.97
CA PHE A 295 -34.28 27.05 24.73
C PHE A 295 -33.53 28.37 24.57
N GLY A 296 -33.02 28.97 25.65
CA GLY A 296 -32.23 30.21 25.60
C GLY A 296 -32.93 31.31 24.79
N THR A 297 -32.25 31.78 23.75
CA THR A 297 -32.74 32.78 22.79
C THR A 297 -33.13 32.16 21.44
N LEU A 298 -33.30 30.84 21.39
CA LEU A 298 -33.57 30.13 20.14
C LEU A 298 -34.99 30.43 19.64
N ASP A 299 -35.10 30.70 18.34
CA ASP A 299 -36.37 30.79 17.65
C ASP A 299 -36.90 29.38 17.26
N GLY A 300 -38.17 29.33 16.85
CA GLY A 300 -38.82 28.06 16.49
C GLY A 300 -38.13 27.29 15.36
N CYS A 301 -37.40 27.97 14.48
CA CYS A 301 -36.67 27.33 13.39
C CYS A 301 -35.34 26.77 13.86
N GLN A 302 -34.62 27.46 14.74
CA GLN A 302 -33.41 26.95 15.36
C GLN A 302 -33.72 25.71 16.24
N ILE A 303 -34.88 25.69 16.89
CA ILE A 303 -35.38 24.53 17.63
C ILE A 303 -35.68 23.36 16.67
N ALA A 304 -36.45 23.59 15.60
CA ALA A 304 -36.77 22.57 14.62
C ALA A 304 -35.52 22.01 13.92
N TYR A 305 -34.58 22.87 13.57
CA TYR A 305 -33.29 22.49 13.00
C TYR A 305 -32.47 21.63 13.97
N SER A 306 -32.43 21.98 15.25
CA SER A 306 -31.74 21.18 16.28
C SER A 306 -32.34 19.77 16.41
N TYR A 307 -33.66 19.63 16.30
CA TYR A 307 -34.30 18.30 16.26
C TYR A 307 -33.93 17.53 14.99
N VAL A 308 -34.03 18.15 13.80
CA VAL A 308 -33.65 17.50 12.54
C VAL A 308 -32.19 17.02 12.60
N PHE A 309 -31.28 17.87 13.07
CA PHE A 309 -29.87 17.54 13.26
C PHE A 309 -29.68 16.36 14.22
N GLY A 310 -30.32 16.39 15.40
CA GLY A 310 -30.24 15.29 16.36
C GLY A 310 -30.90 13.99 15.87
N GLY A 311 -31.88 14.10 14.97
CA GLY A 311 -32.61 12.96 14.41
C GLY A 311 -31.83 12.27 13.29
N ILE A 312 -31.04 13.02 12.53
CA ILE A 312 -30.06 12.49 11.57
C ILE A 312 -28.91 11.81 12.32
N ASN A 313 -28.37 12.45 13.36
CA ASN A 313 -27.29 11.91 14.19
C ASN A 313 -27.83 11.09 15.37
N ARG A 314 -28.91 10.34 15.16
CA ARG A 314 -29.56 9.59 16.23
C ARG A 314 -28.70 8.41 16.65
N ASP A 315 -27.97 8.58 17.74
CA ASP A 315 -27.26 7.49 18.39
C ASP A 315 -28.17 6.70 19.36
N LYS A 316 -27.60 5.66 19.99
CA LYS A 316 -28.24 4.86 21.04
C LYS A 316 -28.60 5.66 22.30
N MET A 317 -28.12 6.89 22.46
CA MET A 317 -28.40 7.79 23.57
C MET A 317 -29.42 8.90 23.24
N SER A 318 -29.86 9.01 21.99
CA SER A 318 -30.82 10.03 21.53
C SER A 318 -32.25 9.76 22.02
N PHE A 319 -32.98 10.82 22.33
CA PHE A 319 -34.38 10.77 22.75
C PHE A 319 -35.38 11.13 21.64
N ILE A 320 -34.88 11.33 20.42
CA ILE A 320 -35.71 11.65 19.27
C ILE A 320 -36.50 10.42 18.84
N VAL A 321 -37.80 10.64 18.65
CA VAL A 321 -38.77 9.61 18.27
C VAL A 321 -39.04 9.73 16.78
N ASP A 322 -39.14 8.56 16.13
CA ASP A 322 -39.30 8.39 14.68
C ASP A 322 -38.08 8.88 13.85
N PRO A 323 -37.85 8.31 12.66
CA PRO A 323 -36.91 8.88 11.69
C PRO A 323 -37.33 10.29 11.26
N VAL A 324 -36.36 11.11 10.88
CA VAL A 324 -36.62 12.43 10.29
C VAL A 324 -37.33 12.25 8.94
N PRO A 325 -38.43 12.98 8.64
CA PRO A 325 -39.07 12.92 7.34
C PRO A 325 -38.18 13.50 6.24
N ASP A 326 -38.34 13.03 5.00
CA ASP A 326 -37.56 13.53 3.84
C ASP A 326 -37.70 15.05 3.64
N SER A 327 -38.89 15.57 3.95
CA SER A 327 -39.18 17.01 3.95
C SER A 327 -38.32 17.78 4.97
N GLY A 328 -37.92 17.12 6.06
CA GLY A 328 -37.09 17.67 7.12
C GLY A 328 -35.65 17.93 6.67
N ILE A 329 -35.06 16.99 5.93
CA ILE A 329 -33.71 17.13 5.36
C ILE A 329 -33.70 18.26 4.32
N SER A 330 -34.70 18.27 3.44
CA SER A 330 -34.85 19.30 2.39
C SER A 330 -35.06 20.70 2.99
N TRP A 331 -35.86 20.80 4.06
CA TRP A 331 -36.07 22.06 4.77
C TRP A 331 -34.82 22.52 5.51
N ALA A 332 -34.06 21.63 6.15
CA ALA A 332 -32.83 21.97 6.85
C ALA A 332 -31.75 22.52 5.90
N LEU A 333 -31.65 21.95 4.68
CA LEU A 333 -30.83 22.49 3.60
C LEU A 333 -31.20 23.93 3.24
N GLN A 334 -32.50 24.24 3.18
CA GLN A 334 -33.00 25.57 2.87
C GLN A 334 -32.81 26.54 4.05
N PHE A 335 -32.98 26.06 5.28
CA PHE A 335 -32.76 26.83 6.51
C PHE A 335 -31.32 27.34 6.57
N GLU A 336 -30.33 26.47 6.33
CA GLU A 336 -28.92 26.86 6.28
C GLU A 336 -28.62 27.90 5.19
N LYS A 337 -29.23 27.78 3.99
CA LYS A 337 -29.11 28.80 2.92
C LYS A 337 -29.65 30.16 3.39
N THR A 338 -30.82 30.18 4.00
CA THR A 338 -31.46 31.43 4.45
C THR A 338 -30.70 32.09 5.61
N GLN A 339 -30.22 31.31 6.58
CA GLN A 339 -29.40 31.81 7.68
C GLN A 339 -28.08 32.41 7.18
N ALA A 340 -27.42 31.75 6.23
CA ALA A 340 -26.19 32.25 5.63
C ALA A 340 -26.36 33.58 4.87
N ALA A 341 -27.58 33.85 4.38
CA ALA A 341 -27.96 35.08 3.67
C ALA A 341 -28.60 36.15 4.59
N GLY A 342 -28.75 35.88 5.90
CA GLY A 342 -29.43 36.77 6.83
C GLY A 342 -30.93 36.95 6.53
N GLN A 343 -31.54 35.94 5.90
CA GLN A 343 -32.94 35.94 5.49
C GLN A 343 -33.84 35.29 6.55
N ALA A 344 -35.15 35.54 6.45
CA ALA A 344 -36.14 34.92 7.31
C ALA A 344 -36.17 33.40 7.12
N CYS A 345 -36.54 32.69 8.19
CA CYS A 345 -36.67 31.24 8.19
C CYS A 345 -37.61 30.74 7.08
N PRO A 346 -37.24 29.66 6.35
CA PRO A 346 -38.08 29.08 5.33
C PRO A 346 -39.33 28.46 5.95
N ALA A 347 -40.43 28.52 5.20
CA ALA A 347 -41.70 27.92 5.61
C ALA A 347 -41.50 26.43 5.93
N MET A 348 -41.89 26.03 7.14
CA MET A 348 -41.76 24.65 7.60
C MET A 348 -42.85 23.80 6.94
N PRO A 349 -42.49 22.66 6.28
CA PRO A 349 -43.48 21.71 5.80
C PRO A 349 -44.33 21.18 6.95
N GLN A 350 -45.62 20.94 6.70
CA GLN A 350 -46.55 20.43 7.73
C GLN A 350 -46.05 19.12 8.35
N GLU A 351 -45.55 18.21 7.52
CA GLU A 351 -44.98 16.92 7.95
C GLU A 351 -43.81 17.10 8.93
N LEU A 352 -42.93 18.06 8.68
CA LEU A 352 -41.83 18.38 9.60
C LEU A 352 -42.39 19.00 10.90
N GLY A 353 -43.36 19.91 10.80
CA GLY A 353 -43.98 20.52 11.97
C GLY A 353 -44.65 19.50 12.88
N ASP A 354 -45.38 18.55 12.30
CA ASP A 354 -46.03 17.45 13.01
C ASP A 354 -44.98 16.52 13.67
N TRP A 355 -43.87 16.25 12.97
CA TRP A 355 -42.76 15.46 13.52
C TRP A 355 -42.05 16.16 14.69
N VAL A 356 -41.79 17.48 14.58
CA VAL A 356 -41.20 18.28 15.66
C VAL A 356 -42.12 18.30 16.89
N ALA A 357 -43.43 18.41 16.67
CA ALA A 357 -44.43 18.43 17.75
C ALA A 357 -44.51 17.11 18.55
N LYS A 358 -44.07 15.98 17.98
CA LYS A 358 -44.00 14.68 18.68
C LYS A 358 -42.82 14.57 19.65
N GLN A 359 -41.78 15.40 19.48
CA GLN A 359 -40.57 15.30 20.29
C GLN A 359 -40.84 15.82 21.71
N ASP A 360 -40.21 15.22 22.73
CA ASP A 360 -40.34 15.71 24.11
C ASP A 360 -39.50 16.98 24.29
N PRO A 361 -40.12 18.18 24.44
CA PRO A 361 -39.37 19.42 24.63
C PRO A 361 -38.46 19.37 25.85
N LYS A 362 -38.80 18.59 26.89
CA LYS A 362 -37.98 18.52 28.11
C LYS A 362 -36.61 17.88 27.87
N LEU A 363 -36.51 17.02 26.85
CA LEU A 363 -35.29 16.32 26.44
C LEU A 363 -34.55 17.03 25.31
N PHE A 364 -34.99 18.24 24.92
CA PHE A 364 -34.40 19.02 23.85
C PHE A 364 -32.93 19.37 24.08
N GLU A 365 -32.06 19.09 23.13
CA GLU A 365 -30.68 19.55 23.11
C GLU A 365 -30.50 20.54 21.96
N ALA A 366 -30.11 21.77 22.30
CA ALA A 366 -29.79 22.78 21.31
C ALA A 366 -28.53 22.37 20.53
N TYR A 367 -28.58 22.49 19.21
CA TYR A 367 -27.40 22.36 18.38
C TYR A 367 -26.54 23.64 18.49
N GLY A 368 -25.30 23.50 19.00
CA GLY A 368 -24.43 24.61 19.38
C GLY A 368 -23.52 25.18 18.28
N ALA A 369 -23.71 24.85 17.00
CA ALA A 369 -22.74 25.25 15.97
C ALA A 369 -22.93 26.65 15.39
N GLU A 370 -23.93 27.41 15.83
CA GLU A 370 -24.28 28.66 15.14
C GLU A 370 -23.19 29.73 15.14
N GLU A 371 -22.33 29.80 16.17
CA GLU A 371 -21.29 30.84 16.21
C GLU A 371 -20.03 30.40 15.43
N GLU A 372 -19.57 29.16 15.59
CA GLU A 372 -18.40 28.63 14.87
C GLU A 372 -18.68 28.38 13.38
N PHE A 373 -19.89 27.96 13.01
CA PHE A 373 -20.35 27.83 11.63
C PHE A 373 -20.45 29.21 10.96
N ARG A 374 -21.11 30.19 11.61
CA ARG A 374 -21.21 31.56 11.07
C ARG A 374 -19.86 32.23 10.91
N ASN A 375 -18.96 32.04 11.87
CA ASN A 375 -17.64 32.69 11.88
C ASN A 375 -16.60 32.04 10.97
N ASN A 376 -16.81 30.78 10.55
CA ASN A 376 -15.84 30.07 9.72
C ASN A 376 -16.45 29.40 8.49
N LYS A 377 -17.62 29.86 8.03
CA LYS A 377 -18.26 29.30 6.83
C LYS A 377 -17.33 29.45 5.61
N PRO A 378 -17.18 28.39 4.80
CA PRO A 378 -16.47 28.48 3.53
C PRO A 378 -17.23 29.36 2.52
N ASN A 379 -16.50 30.00 1.60
CA ASN A 379 -17.11 30.68 0.45
C ASN A 379 -17.53 29.64 -0.59
N ILE A 380 -18.81 29.28 -0.59
CA ILE A 380 -19.39 28.28 -1.50
C ILE A 380 -20.07 28.97 -2.67
N TRP A 381 -19.76 28.55 -3.90
CA TRP A 381 -20.13 29.25 -5.12
C TRP A 381 -21.23 28.56 -5.95
N ASN A 382 -21.63 27.33 -5.61
CA ASN A 382 -22.68 26.59 -6.33
C ASN A 382 -23.52 25.68 -5.41
N GLU A 383 -24.71 25.28 -5.89
CA GLU A 383 -25.71 24.55 -5.10
C GLU A 383 -25.34 23.10 -4.79
N ASN A 384 -24.61 22.42 -5.68
CA ASN A 384 -24.21 21.03 -5.47
C ASN A 384 -23.15 20.92 -4.37
N ASP A 385 -22.20 21.85 -4.37
CA ASP A 385 -21.19 22.02 -3.35
C ASP A 385 -21.83 22.38 -2.00
N TRP A 386 -22.84 23.27 -2.01
CA TRP A 386 -23.62 23.59 -0.81
C TRP A 386 -24.36 22.37 -0.25
N LYS A 387 -25.05 21.62 -1.11
CA LYS A 387 -25.77 20.41 -0.73
C LYS A 387 -24.82 19.36 -0.14
N ALA A 388 -23.71 19.08 -0.81
CA ALA A 388 -22.73 18.10 -0.36
C ALA A 388 -22.12 18.46 1.00
N PHE A 389 -21.88 19.75 1.25
CA PHE A 389 -21.42 20.20 2.56
C PHE A 389 -22.48 20.10 3.63
N VAL A 390 -23.69 20.59 3.38
CA VAL A 390 -24.75 20.55 4.40
C VAL A 390 -25.09 19.11 4.74
N GLU A 391 -25.19 18.22 3.75
CA GLU A 391 -25.34 16.79 4.00
C GLU A 391 -24.22 16.30 4.94
N ARG A 392 -22.95 16.46 4.58
CA ARG A 392 -21.81 15.98 5.41
C ARG A 392 -21.69 16.65 6.78
N TRP A 393 -22.06 17.93 6.87
CA TRP A 393 -22.06 18.69 8.11
C TRP A 393 -23.17 18.23 9.04
N MET A 394 -24.32 17.87 8.48
CA MET A 394 -25.48 17.35 9.22
C MET A 394 -25.31 15.90 9.65
N TRP A 395 -24.45 15.10 8.99
CA TRP A 395 -24.18 13.70 9.35
C TRP A 395 -23.02 13.51 10.35
N ARG A 396 -22.45 14.60 10.90
CA ARG A 396 -21.35 14.48 11.87
C ARG A 396 -21.86 13.98 13.22
N ASP A 397 -21.27 12.90 13.72
CA ASP A 397 -21.53 12.45 15.09
C ASP A 397 -21.00 13.48 16.11
N GLN A 398 -21.59 13.56 17.31
CA GLN A 398 -21.34 14.62 18.30
C GLN A 398 -19.83 14.87 18.49
N THR A 399 -19.43 16.10 18.17
CA THR A 399 -18.03 16.47 18.01
C THR A 399 -17.43 16.93 19.33
N PHE A 400 -16.18 16.56 19.58
CA PHE A 400 -15.39 17.23 20.60
C PHE A 400 -14.94 18.59 20.05
N ALA A 401 -15.26 19.66 20.76
CA ALA A 401 -14.64 20.96 20.49
C ALA A 401 -13.18 20.90 20.96
N GLU A 402 -12.25 20.57 20.06
CA GLU A 402 -10.83 20.75 20.32
C GLU A 402 -10.35 22.09 19.75
N THR A 403 -9.54 22.80 20.53
CA THR A 403 -8.85 24.01 20.06
C THR A 403 -7.71 23.61 19.11
N TYR A 404 -7.58 24.33 17.98
CA TYR A 404 -6.46 24.12 17.06
C TYR A 404 -5.13 24.50 17.73
N VAL A 405 -4.31 23.49 18.02
CA VAL A 405 -2.95 23.65 18.53
C VAL A 405 -1.99 22.99 17.55
N GLN A 406 -0.91 23.69 17.21
CA GLN A 406 0.14 23.13 16.37
C GLN A 406 0.80 21.93 17.07
N GLY A 407 0.84 20.79 16.40
CA GLY A 407 1.26 19.49 16.95
C GLY A 407 0.17 18.77 17.76
N GLY A 408 -1.04 19.33 17.86
CA GLY A 408 -2.16 18.77 18.61
C GLY A 408 -3.00 17.76 17.82
N ASN A 409 -3.96 17.17 18.53
CA ASN A 409 -4.92 16.20 18.03
C ASN A 409 -5.69 16.69 16.77
N CYS A 410 -6.12 17.95 16.76
CA CYS A 410 -6.76 18.51 15.56
C CYS A 410 -5.85 18.48 14.32
N GLN A 411 -4.58 18.89 14.42
CA GLN A 411 -3.67 18.86 13.27
C GLN A 411 -3.47 17.43 12.76
N ALA A 412 -3.37 16.46 13.67
CA ALA A 412 -3.27 15.04 13.32
C ALA A 412 -4.51 14.55 12.55
N ALA A 413 -5.72 14.89 13.03
CA ALA A 413 -6.99 14.52 12.39
C ALA A 413 -7.14 15.13 11.00
N ILE A 414 -6.82 16.42 10.85
CA ILE A 414 -6.88 17.11 9.56
C ILE A 414 -5.86 16.51 8.59
N TRP A 415 -4.61 16.31 9.02
CA TRP A 415 -3.61 15.67 8.17
C TRP A 415 -4.03 14.27 7.75
N TYR A 416 -4.51 13.46 8.70
CA TYR A 416 -5.01 12.11 8.45
C TYR A 416 -6.10 12.11 7.37
N SER A 417 -7.10 13.00 7.52
CA SER A 417 -8.22 13.10 6.59
C SER A 417 -7.83 13.51 5.15
N ARG A 418 -6.75 14.28 5.01
CA ARG A 418 -6.26 14.76 3.70
C ARG A 418 -5.27 13.82 3.04
N ASN A 419 -4.57 12.98 3.81
CA ASN A 419 -3.41 12.23 3.31
C ASN A 419 -3.60 10.70 3.31
N ILE A 420 -4.73 10.17 3.77
CA ILE A 420 -4.98 8.73 3.75
C ILE A 420 -5.38 8.20 2.35
N ALA A 421 -4.83 7.03 2.00
CA ALA A 421 -5.05 6.37 0.72
C ALA A 421 -6.25 5.38 0.75
N HIS A 422 -7.33 5.81 0.10
CA HIS A 422 -8.26 5.08 -0.79
C HIS A 422 -9.02 3.80 -0.38
N ASP A 423 -8.90 3.24 0.82
CA ASP A 423 -9.76 2.10 1.21
C ASP A 423 -11.01 2.52 1.99
N TRP A 424 -11.91 3.23 1.30
CA TRP A 424 -13.18 3.71 1.85
C TRP A 424 -14.02 2.58 2.44
N SER A 425 -13.91 1.37 1.88
CA SER A 425 -14.65 0.19 2.33
C SER A 425 -14.42 -0.22 3.79
N LYS A 426 -13.40 0.34 4.44
CA LYS A 426 -13.01 0.05 5.83
C LYS A 426 -13.30 1.19 6.79
N PHE A 427 -13.79 2.33 6.29
CA PHE A 427 -14.12 3.45 7.14
C PHE A 427 -15.45 3.20 7.84
N SER A 428 -15.54 3.62 9.11
CA SER A 428 -16.84 3.85 9.71
C SER A 428 -17.54 5.00 8.98
N GLN A 429 -18.87 5.06 9.06
CA GLN A 429 -19.64 6.16 8.45
C GLN A 429 -19.13 7.53 8.93
N ALA A 430 -18.81 7.65 10.23
CA ALA A 430 -18.25 8.87 10.80
C ALA A 430 -16.87 9.25 10.22
N GLU A 431 -16.03 8.27 9.90
CA GLU A 431 -14.74 8.49 9.23
C GLU A 431 -14.93 8.95 7.78
N GLU A 432 -15.84 8.31 7.04
CA GLU A 432 -16.19 8.71 5.67
C GLU A 432 -16.72 10.14 5.62
N ASP A 433 -17.61 10.50 6.55
CA ASP A 433 -18.21 11.83 6.62
C ASP A 433 -17.17 12.88 7.00
N PHE A 434 -16.28 12.60 7.95
CA PHE A 434 -15.20 13.51 8.33
C PHE A 434 -14.16 13.70 7.22
N VAL A 435 -13.71 12.62 6.56
CA VAL A 435 -12.80 12.70 5.40
C VAL A 435 -13.46 13.43 4.24
N GLY A 436 -14.75 13.17 4.03
CA GLY A 436 -15.57 13.87 3.07
C GLY A 436 -15.64 15.37 3.36
N LEU A 437 -15.86 15.75 4.62
CA LEU A 437 -15.92 17.13 5.07
C LEU A 437 -14.56 17.82 4.90
N ALA A 438 -13.47 17.16 5.28
CA ALA A 438 -12.12 17.69 5.18
C ALA A 438 -11.71 18.02 3.73
N ARG A 439 -12.08 17.17 2.76
CA ARG A 439 -11.85 17.42 1.33
C ARG A 439 -12.65 18.59 0.79
N VAL A 440 -13.88 18.74 1.28
CA VAL A 440 -14.75 19.86 0.91
C VAL A 440 -14.16 21.18 1.46
N PHE A 441 -13.69 21.19 2.71
CA PHE A 441 -13.00 22.34 3.30
C PHE A 441 -11.71 22.69 2.56
N ASP A 442 -10.91 21.68 2.20
CA ASP A 442 -9.67 21.86 1.43
C ASP A 442 -9.95 22.47 0.04
N ARG A 443 -10.93 21.93 -0.69
CA ARG A 443 -11.37 22.47 -2.00
C ARG A 443 -11.79 23.94 -1.92
N TRP A 444 -12.33 24.37 -0.79
CA TRP A 444 -12.84 25.73 -0.60
C TRP A 444 -11.88 26.68 0.10
N GLY A 445 -10.67 26.22 0.46
CA GLY A 445 -9.70 27.02 1.21
C GLY A 445 -10.21 27.44 2.59
N ALA A 446 -11.09 26.64 3.20
CA ALA A 446 -11.61 26.91 4.52
C ALA A 446 -10.52 26.77 5.59
N PRO A 447 -10.51 27.60 6.65
CA PRO A 447 -9.46 27.54 7.66
C PRO A 447 -9.60 26.27 8.51
N ASP A 448 -8.49 25.54 8.68
CA ASP A 448 -8.40 24.25 9.39
C ASP A 448 -9.02 24.27 10.80
N LYS A 449 -8.94 25.41 11.51
CA LYS A 449 -9.59 25.60 12.82
C LYS A 449 -11.07 25.26 12.84
N ALA A 450 -11.77 25.41 11.72
CA ALA A 450 -13.20 25.16 11.61
C ALA A 450 -13.52 23.67 11.49
N LEU A 451 -12.58 22.88 10.97
CA LEU A 451 -12.68 21.43 10.89
C LEU A 451 -12.39 20.76 12.26
N CYS A 452 -11.70 21.45 13.17
CA CYS A 452 -11.41 20.94 14.52
C CYS A 452 -12.65 20.68 15.35
N ALA A 453 -13.67 21.54 15.23
CA ALA A 453 -14.95 21.37 15.90
C ALA A 453 -15.80 20.25 15.28
N ALA A 454 -15.32 19.57 14.24
CA ALA A 454 -16.02 18.53 13.51
C ALA A 454 -15.36 17.15 13.62
N ILE A 455 -14.35 16.97 14.48
CA ILE A 455 -13.59 15.72 14.58
C ILE A 455 -14.41 14.66 15.34
N PRO A 456 -14.68 13.50 14.72
CA PRO A 456 -15.31 12.38 15.40
C PRO A 456 -14.39 11.77 16.48
N PRO A 457 -14.93 11.32 17.62
CA PRO A 457 -14.14 10.65 18.66
C PRO A 457 -13.34 9.45 18.13
N ASP A 458 -13.93 8.69 17.21
CA ASP A 458 -13.36 7.46 16.65
C ASP A 458 -12.19 7.73 15.69
N VAL A 459 -12.13 8.91 15.08
CA VAL A 459 -11.03 9.32 14.19
C VAL A 459 -9.76 9.63 15.00
N LEU A 460 -9.90 10.14 16.23
CA LEU A 460 -8.78 10.66 17.01
C LEU A 460 -7.67 9.63 17.31
N PRO A 461 -7.96 8.41 17.82
CA PRO A 461 -6.93 7.42 18.10
C PRO A 461 -6.13 7.02 16.85
N LEU A 462 -6.84 6.85 15.73
CA LEU A 462 -6.24 6.43 14.47
C LEU A 462 -5.43 7.55 13.83
N ALA A 463 -5.96 8.76 13.81
CA ALA A 463 -5.27 9.95 13.33
C ALA A 463 -3.98 10.22 14.11
N ARG A 464 -4.02 10.11 15.45
CA ARG A 464 -2.83 10.27 16.31
C ARG A 464 -1.75 9.25 15.98
N LYS A 465 -2.11 7.96 15.93
CA LYS A 465 -1.16 6.87 15.62
C LYS A 465 -0.50 7.06 14.25
N THR A 466 -1.28 7.52 13.27
CA THR A 466 -0.79 7.71 11.89
C THR A 466 0.09 8.96 11.78
N TRP A 467 -0.33 10.05 12.43
CA TRP A 467 0.44 11.29 12.52
C TRP A 467 1.75 11.11 13.27
N GLU A 468 1.76 10.39 14.39
CA GLU A 468 2.99 10.09 15.14
C GLU A 468 3.99 9.30 14.30
N ARG A 469 3.54 8.30 13.52
CA ARG A 469 4.41 7.59 12.58
C ARG A 469 5.00 8.51 11.52
N HIS A 470 4.17 9.34 10.89
CA HIS A 470 4.60 10.30 9.88
C HIS A 470 5.57 11.34 10.45
N TYR A 471 5.22 11.95 11.59
CA TYR A 471 6.06 12.93 12.28
C TYR A 471 7.41 12.34 12.67
N ASN A 472 7.44 11.13 13.22
CA ASN A 472 8.68 10.43 13.55
C ASN A 472 9.54 10.14 12.31
N GLN A 473 8.93 9.80 11.17
CA GLN A 473 9.64 9.61 9.90
C GLN A 473 10.25 10.92 9.39
N VAL A 474 9.48 12.02 9.36
CA VAL A 474 9.95 13.35 8.94
C VAL A 474 11.09 13.84 9.85
N MET A 475 10.99 13.62 11.17
CA MET A 475 12.03 14.03 12.11
C MET A 475 13.32 13.22 11.94
N ARG A 476 13.23 11.91 11.66
CA ARG A 476 14.41 11.07 11.32
C ARG A 476 15.07 11.54 10.03
N GLU A 477 14.28 11.93 9.03
CA GLU A 477 14.79 12.42 7.75
C GLU A 477 15.47 13.79 7.87
N LYS A 478 14.90 14.71 8.65
CA LYS A 478 15.56 15.98 8.99
C LYS A 478 16.86 15.76 9.77
N ALA A 479 16.87 14.83 10.73
CA ALA A 479 18.09 14.48 11.47
C ALA A 479 19.17 13.89 10.55
N ARG A 480 18.78 13.06 9.56
CA ARG A 480 19.68 12.54 8.52
C ARG A 480 20.27 13.67 7.67
N GLN A 481 19.43 14.57 7.16
CA GLN A 481 19.87 15.72 6.35
C GLN A 481 20.82 16.65 7.13
N GLN A 482 20.53 16.89 8.42
CA GLN A 482 21.42 17.68 9.28
C GLN A 482 22.76 16.98 9.49
N ALA A 483 22.76 15.67 9.75
CA ALA A 483 23.99 14.90 9.91
C ALA A 483 24.84 14.85 8.62
N GLU A 484 24.20 14.77 7.45
CA GLU A 484 24.85 14.84 6.14
C GLU A 484 25.47 16.23 5.92
N TRP A 485 24.75 17.30 6.24
CA TRP A 485 25.25 18.67 6.15
C TRP A 485 26.42 18.92 7.10
N ASP A 486 26.34 18.46 8.35
CA ASP A 486 27.42 18.56 9.34
C ASP A 486 28.65 17.72 8.94
N ALA A 487 28.45 16.55 8.32
CA ALA A 487 29.53 15.75 7.78
C ALA A 487 30.20 16.41 6.58
N ALA A 488 29.44 17.03 5.68
CA ALA A 488 29.97 17.79 4.55
C ALA A 488 30.81 18.99 5.02
N ASN A 489 30.29 19.75 6.00
CA ASN A 489 31.03 20.87 6.59
C ASN A 489 32.31 20.44 7.29
N ARG A 490 32.31 19.30 8.00
CA ARG A 490 33.54 18.76 8.61
C ARG A 490 34.57 18.36 7.56
N ARG A 491 34.16 17.75 6.45
CA ARG A 491 35.05 17.42 5.33
C ARG A 491 35.63 18.68 4.68
N GLU A 492 34.82 19.72 4.51
CA GLU A 492 35.28 20.98 3.95
C GLU A 492 36.25 21.71 4.89
N ALA A 493 35.96 21.73 6.20
CA ALA A 493 36.86 22.29 7.21
C ALA A 493 38.21 21.55 7.27
N ALA A 494 38.19 20.21 7.21
CA ALA A 494 39.41 19.39 7.15
C ALA A 494 40.22 19.70 5.89
N ARG A 495 39.56 19.82 4.72
CA ARG A 495 40.21 20.19 3.46
C ARG A 495 40.83 21.59 3.51
N ARG A 496 40.16 22.55 4.15
CA ARG A 496 40.73 23.90 4.37
C ARG A 496 41.96 23.84 5.27
N ALA A 497 41.91 23.09 6.36
CA ALA A 497 43.05 22.90 7.25
C ALA A 497 44.25 22.23 6.55
N GLU A 498 44.02 21.26 5.66
CA GLU A 498 45.08 20.65 4.84
C GLU A 498 45.71 21.67 3.86
N ILE A 499 44.88 22.50 3.22
CA ILE A 499 45.37 23.57 2.32
C ILE A 499 46.18 24.60 3.10
N ASP A 500 45.71 25.04 4.26
CA ASP A 500 46.39 25.99 5.12
C ASP A 500 47.73 25.41 5.63
N ALA A 501 47.75 24.15 6.04
CA ALA A 501 48.99 23.46 6.45
C ALA A 501 50.01 23.34 5.30
N ALA A 502 49.56 23.01 4.09
CA ALA A 502 50.42 22.97 2.91
C ALA A 502 50.95 24.37 2.53
N TYR A 503 50.14 25.42 2.74
CA TYR A 503 50.54 26.80 2.51
C TYR A 503 51.58 27.27 3.55
N ASP A 504 51.40 26.92 4.82
CA ASP A 504 52.37 27.18 5.89
C ASP A 504 53.70 26.45 5.66
N GLU A 505 53.67 25.22 5.16
CA GLU A 505 54.88 24.48 4.77
C GLU A 505 55.63 25.17 3.62
N LEU A 506 54.91 25.66 2.61
CA LEU A 506 55.47 26.45 1.51
C LEU A 506 56.08 27.78 1.99
N LEU A 507 55.46 28.44 2.98
CA LEU A 507 56.00 29.66 3.58
C LEU A 507 57.27 29.39 4.39
N ASN A 508 57.31 28.26 5.12
CA ASN A 508 58.47 27.83 5.90
C ASN A 508 59.64 27.29 5.04
N TRP A 509 59.39 26.92 3.78
CA TRP A 509 60.43 26.45 2.85
C TRP A 509 61.31 27.57 2.29
N LYS A 510 60.95 28.86 2.47
CA LYS A 510 61.88 29.96 2.18
C LYS A 510 62.92 30.05 3.30
N PRO A 511 64.24 29.95 3.01
CA PRO A 511 65.24 30.25 4.02
C PRO A 511 65.04 31.71 4.50
N PRO A 512 65.19 31.99 5.81
CA PRO A 512 65.02 33.35 6.31
C PRO A 512 65.92 34.30 5.53
N TYR A 513 65.34 35.40 5.04
CA TYR A 513 66.07 36.44 4.31
C TYR A 513 67.26 36.91 5.17
N GLN A 514 68.47 36.48 4.81
CA GLN A 514 69.68 37.02 5.41
C GLN A 514 69.89 38.42 4.82
N LYS A 515 69.62 39.44 5.63
CA LYS A 515 69.91 40.84 5.30
C LYS A 515 71.42 40.96 5.05
N GLN A 516 71.83 41.15 3.80
CA GLN A 516 73.24 41.34 3.44
C GLN A 516 73.73 42.67 4.02
N SER A 517 74.64 42.62 4.99
CA SER A 517 75.15 43.80 5.71
C SER A 517 76.36 44.45 5.03
N GLU A 518 76.77 44.00 3.85
CA GLU A 518 77.95 44.50 3.15
C GLU A 518 77.59 45.38 1.96
N LEU A 519 78.12 46.61 1.97
CA LEU A 519 77.87 47.68 1.03
C LEU A 519 78.50 47.32 -0.34
N ARG A 520 77.67 47.09 -1.37
CA ARG A 520 78.16 46.66 -2.69
C ARG A 520 78.47 47.88 -3.57
N CYS A 521 79.73 48.01 -3.97
CA CYS A 521 80.21 49.03 -4.88
C CYS A 521 80.54 48.44 -6.25
N TYR A 522 80.05 49.08 -7.31
CA TYR A 522 80.38 48.74 -8.69
C TYR A 522 81.12 49.89 -9.37
N ASN A 523 82.14 49.56 -10.15
CA ASN A 523 82.86 50.52 -11.00
C ASN A 523 81.91 50.99 -12.10
N VAL A 524 81.60 52.28 -12.15
CA VAL A 524 80.63 52.82 -13.11
C VAL A 524 81.31 53.47 -14.31
N GLU A 525 82.52 54.01 -14.11
CA GLU A 525 83.26 54.66 -15.19
C GLU A 525 84.76 54.71 -14.89
N GLU A 526 85.60 54.41 -15.88
CA GLU A 526 87.05 54.64 -15.80
C GLU A 526 87.41 55.94 -16.50
N THR A 527 87.99 56.87 -15.74
CA THR A 527 88.51 58.12 -16.28
C THR A 527 90.04 58.09 -16.27
N LYS A 528 90.68 58.99 -17.04
CA LYS A 528 92.15 59.14 -17.05
C LYS A 528 92.78 59.53 -15.70
N TYR A 529 91.96 59.75 -14.67
CA TYR A 529 92.37 60.04 -13.29
C TYR A 529 91.99 58.93 -12.30
N GLY A 530 91.44 57.79 -12.76
CA GLY A 530 91.05 56.63 -11.95
C GLY A 530 89.60 56.18 -12.14
N THR A 531 89.30 55.00 -11.60
CA THR A 531 87.98 54.34 -11.68
C THR A 531 87.01 54.91 -10.64
N ARG A 532 85.86 55.42 -11.08
CA ARG A 532 84.80 55.92 -10.21
C ARG A 532 83.84 54.78 -9.85
N GLN A 533 83.76 54.46 -8.56
CA GLN A 533 82.81 53.47 -8.03
C GLN A 533 81.52 54.14 -7.56
N ARG A 534 80.39 53.45 -7.74
CA ARG A 534 79.11 53.80 -7.11
C ARG A 534 78.70 52.66 -6.20
N CYS A 535 78.52 53.03 -4.94
CA CYS A 535 78.18 52.13 -3.86
C CYS A 535 76.69 52.27 -3.53
N PHE A 536 76.02 51.14 -3.36
CA PHE A 536 74.63 51.09 -2.91
C PHE A 536 74.61 50.49 -1.51
N SER A 537 74.11 51.27 -0.56
CA SER A 537 73.61 50.77 0.73
C SER A 537 72.10 50.66 0.61
N ASP A 538 71.53 49.55 1.11
CA ASP A 538 70.07 49.32 1.15
C ASP A 538 69.28 50.49 1.74
#